data_AF-A0AAI9TU17-F1
#
_entry.id   AF-A0AAI9TU17-F1
#
_cell.length_a   1.000
_cell.length_b   1.000
_cell.length_c   1.000
_cell.angle_alpha   90.00
_cell.angle_beta   90.00
_cell.angle_gamma   90.00
#
_symmetry.space_group_name_H-M   'P 1'
#
loop_
_entity.id
_entity.type
_entity.pdbx_description
1 polymer ?
#
loop_
_entity_poly.entity_id
_entity_poly.type
_entity_poly.pdbx_seq_one_letter_code
_entity_poly.pdbx_strand_id
1 'polypeptide(L)'
;MPRTGNQPESNQADNPLFFYMPDAEWGEFCQWHEPSFTISKAEISDLVGYTVDETDPNGAIAFNCAEQFMMCCKAARFHDIPSQDQVLADQIKSAVVETGNKAKFGHVGSEV
;
A
#
# COMPACT_ATOMS: atom_id res chain seq x y z
N MET A 1 -9.89 3.95 22.44
CA MET A 1 -9.13 3.84 23.70
C MET A 1 -8.89 5.25 24.22
N PRO A 2 -9.16 5.59 25.49
CA PRO A 2 -8.82 6.91 26.01
C PRO A 2 -7.29 6.99 26.23
N ARG A 3 -6.66 8.08 25.76
CA ARG A 3 -5.25 8.36 26.04
C ARG A 3 -5.08 8.66 27.52
N THR A 4 -4.47 7.74 28.26
CA THR A 4 -4.13 7.94 29.67
C THR A 4 -2.83 8.73 29.77
N GLY A 5 -2.84 9.76 30.62
CA GLY A 5 -1.76 10.74 30.75
C GLY A 5 -0.54 10.26 31.54
N ASN A 6 0.54 11.02 31.33
CA ASN A 6 1.73 11.21 32.16
C ASN A 6 2.42 9.94 32.68
N GLN A 7 3.27 9.35 31.83
CA GLN A 7 4.33 8.42 32.25
C GLN A 7 5.62 9.24 32.55
N PRO A 8 6.42 8.90 33.58
CA PRO A 8 7.60 9.67 33.93
C PRO A 8 8.62 9.65 32.79
N GLU A 9 9.07 10.84 32.37
CA GLU A 9 10.11 11.06 31.36
C GLU A 9 11.47 10.59 31.88
N SER A 10 11.79 9.31 31.75
CA SER A 10 13.16 8.82 31.97
C SER A 10 13.56 7.86 30.86
N ASN A 11 14.46 8.31 29.98
CA ASN A 11 15.19 7.54 28.95
C ASN A 11 14.40 6.90 27.78
N GLN A 12 13.10 7.16 27.62
CA GLN A 12 12.34 6.67 26.45
C GLN A 12 12.43 7.57 25.21
N ALA A 13 12.76 8.86 25.37
CA ALA A 13 12.74 9.84 24.28
C ALA A 13 13.78 9.58 23.17
N ASP A 14 14.88 8.89 23.48
CA ASP A 14 15.95 8.58 22.52
C ASP A 14 15.88 7.15 21.94
N ASN A 15 14.90 6.34 22.34
CA ASN A 15 14.75 4.99 21.80
C ASN A 15 13.97 5.02 20.46
N PRO A 16 14.42 4.28 19.43
CA PRO A 16 13.69 4.20 18.18
C PRO A 16 12.29 3.61 18.41
N LEU A 17 11.28 4.31 17.87
CA LEU A 17 9.91 3.84 17.87
C LEU A 17 9.69 2.86 16.71
N PHE A 18 9.27 1.64 17.03
CA PHE A 18 8.93 0.62 16.03
C PHE A 18 7.40 0.51 15.91
N PHE A 19 6.87 0.65 14.69
CA PHE A 19 5.43 0.70 14.40
C PHE A 19 4.99 -0.34 13.34
N TYR A 20 5.48 -1.57 13.43
CA TYR A 20 5.22 -2.62 12.43
C TYR A 20 3.93 -3.43 12.68
N MET A 21 3.24 -3.23 13.80
CA MET A 21 1.98 -3.92 14.13
C MET A 21 0.81 -2.93 14.09
N PRO A 22 -0.23 -3.16 13.27
CA PRO A 22 -1.34 -2.21 13.11
C PRO A 22 -2.23 -2.07 14.35
N ASP A 23 -2.25 -3.11 15.21
CA ASP A 23 -3.10 -3.16 16.42
C ASP A 23 -2.33 -2.74 17.70
N ALA A 24 -1.07 -2.30 17.57
CA ALA A 24 -0.27 -1.82 18.70
C ALA A 24 -0.55 -0.35 19.03
N GLU A 25 0.00 0.15 20.14
CA GLU A 25 -0.19 1.52 20.64
C GLU A 25 0.10 2.62 19.60
N TRP A 26 1.06 2.38 18.71
CA TRP A 26 1.48 3.28 17.62
C TRP A 26 1.17 2.71 16.24
N GLY A 27 0.18 1.80 16.19
CA GLY A 27 -0.18 1.06 14.99
C GLY A 27 -0.72 1.93 13.87
N GLU A 28 -1.16 3.16 14.15
CA GLU A 28 -1.59 4.13 13.13
C GLU A 28 -0.48 4.50 12.13
N PHE A 29 0.78 4.39 12.55
CA PHE A 29 1.95 4.60 11.68
C PHE A 29 2.34 3.35 10.90
N CYS A 30 1.73 2.20 11.20
CA CYS A 30 1.94 0.98 10.44
C CYS A 30 1.33 1.11 9.04
N GLN A 31 2.05 0.69 8.01
CA GLN A 31 1.54 0.65 6.63
C GLN A 31 0.28 -0.23 6.47
N TRP A 32 0.11 -1.17 7.40
CA TRP A 32 -1.02 -2.09 7.51
C TRP A 32 -2.14 -1.61 8.41
N HIS A 33 -2.02 -0.42 8.99
CA HIS A 33 -3.18 0.21 9.60
C HIS A 33 -4.28 0.31 8.55
N GLU A 34 -5.54 0.30 8.97
CA GLU A 34 -6.70 0.33 8.08
C GLU A 34 -7.35 1.72 7.98
N PRO A 35 -6.62 2.82 7.70
CA PRO A 35 -7.30 4.02 7.24
C PRO A 35 -7.64 3.79 5.77
N SER A 36 -8.93 3.71 5.46
CA SER A 36 -9.36 3.76 4.07
C SER A 36 -9.17 5.18 3.53
N PHE A 37 -8.59 5.30 2.34
CA PHE A 37 -8.40 6.57 1.66
C PHE A 37 -8.61 6.40 0.16
N THR A 38 -8.83 7.51 -0.53
CA THR A 38 -9.12 7.54 -1.96
C THR A 38 -8.06 8.37 -2.67
N ILE A 39 -7.54 7.84 -3.76
CA ILE A 39 -6.58 8.53 -4.64
C ILE A 39 -7.16 8.56 -6.05
N SER A 40 -7.00 9.68 -6.75
CA SER A 40 -7.44 9.78 -8.15
C SER A 40 -6.55 8.94 -9.07
N LYS A 41 -7.14 8.39 -10.13
CA LYS A 41 -6.38 7.69 -11.18
C LYS A 41 -5.41 8.63 -11.90
N ALA A 42 -5.70 9.93 -11.94
CA ALA A 42 -4.78 10.96 -12.42
C ALA A 42 -3.50 11.05 -11.56
N GLU A 43 -3.62 11.11 -10.23
CA GLU A 43 -2.46 11.12 -9.33
C GLU A 43 -1.62 9.83 -9.45
N ILE A 44 -2.28 8.68 -9.59
CA ILE A 44 -1.59 7.41 -9.83
C ILE A 44 -0.88 7.44 -11.19
N SER A 45 -1.52 7.97 -12.23
CA SER A 45 -0.95 8.11 -13.58
C SER A 45 0.29 8.99 -13.58
N ASP A 46 0.24 10.14 -12.91
CA ASP A 46 1.37 11.04 -12.73
C ASP A 46 2.53 10.34 -11.99
N LEU A 47 2.22 9.54 -10.97
CA LEU A 47 3.21 8.79 -10.20
C LEU A 47 3.90 7.69 -11.02
N VAL A 48 3.16 6.96 -11.87
CA VAL A 48 3.73 5.84 -12.66
C VAL A 48 4.29 6.28 -14.02
N GLY A 49 3.93 7.49 -14.47
CA GLY A 49 4.42 8.12 -15.70
C GLY A 49 3.60 7.83 -16.96
N TYR A 50 2.38 7.30 -16.83
CA TYR A 50 1.47 7.03 -17.93
C TYR A 50 0.03 6.84 -17.43
N THR A 51 -0.96 6.93 -18.32
CA THR A 51 -2.38 6.75 -17.98
C THR A 51 -2.66 5.33 -17.48
N VAL A 52 -3.07 5.17 -16.22
CA VAL A 52 -3.37 3.83 -15.66
C VAL A 52 -4.69 3.23 -16.14
N ASP A 53 -5.63 4.07 -16.56
CA ASP A 53 -6.94 3.67 -17.07
C ASP A 53 -7.41 4.66 -18.14
N GLU A 54 -7.29 4.27 -19.40
CA GLU A 54 -7.71 5.07 -20.56
C GLU A 54 -9.24 5.18 -20.65
N THR A 55 -9.99 4.25 -20.03
CA THR A 55 -11.45 4.23 -20.09
C THR A 55 -12.09 5.18 -19.08
N ASP A 56 -11.39 5.42 -17.97
CA ASP A 56 -11.82 6.31 -16.89
C ASP A 56 -10.60 7.01 -16.24
N PRO A 57 -9.94 7.95 -16.94
CA PRO A 57 -8.71 8.58 -16.45
C PRO A 57 -8.94 9.51 -15.25
N ASN A 58 -10.18 9.99 -15.06
CA ASN A 58 -10.56 10.91 -13.98
C ASN A 58 -11.23 10.21 -12.80
N GLY A 59 -11.32 8.88 -12.83
CA GLY A 59 -11.87 8.10 -11.72
C GLY A 59 -11.00 8.14 -10.48
N ALA A 60 -11.47 7.48 -9.43
CA ALA A 60 -10.75 7.35 -8.17
C ALA A 60 -10.82 5.93 -7.63
N ILE A 61 -9.78 5.53 -6.90
CA ILE A 61 -9.64 4.20 -6.32
C ILE A 61 -9.61 4.35 -4.80
N ALA A 62 -10.46 3.59 -4.12
CA ALA A 62 -10.42 3.46 -2.67
C ALA A 62 -9.44 2.34 -2.28
N PHE A 63 -8.52 2.64 -1.39
CA PHE A 63 -7.56 1.70 -0.82
C PHE A 63 -7.87 1.50 0.66
N ASN A 64 -7.74 0.26 1.13
CA ASN A 64 -7.99 -0.08 2.54
C ASN A 64 -6.80 0.21 3.44
N CYS A 65 -5.60 0.29 2.87
CA CYS A 65 -4.36 0.58 3.59
C CYS A 65 -3.29 1.13 2.64
N ALA A 66 -2.23 1.68 3.22
CA ALA A 66 -1.11 2.22 2.45
C ALA A 66 -0.41 1.13 1.62
N GLU A 67 -0.30 -0.10 2.12
CA GLU A 67 0.33 -1.19 1.37
C GLU A 67 -0.40 -1.50 0.06
N GLN A 68 -1.73 -1.59 0.10
CA GLN A 68 -2.52 -1.88 -1.11
C GLN A 68 -2.29 -0.83 -2.19
N PHE A 69 -2.25 0.45 -1.81
CA PHE A 69 -1.87 1.54 -2.70
C PHE A 69 -0.46 1.34 -3.28
N MET A 70 0.53 1.10 -2.43
CA MET A 70 1.92 0.91 -2.89
C MET A 70 2.06 -0.27 -3.84
N MET A 71 1.38 -1.40 -3.59
CA MET A 71 1.41 -2.57 -4.47
C MET A 71 0.66 -2.34 -5.78
N CYS A 72 -0.46 -1.62 -5.76
CA CYS A 72 -1.17 -1.20 -6.97
C CYS A 72 -0.26 -0.32 -7.84
N CYS A 73 0.38 0.70 -7.26
CA CYS A 73 1.32 1.57 -7.97
C CYS A 73 2.52 0.80 -8.52
N LYS A 74 3.03 -0.18 -7.76
CA LYS A 74 4.10 -1.06 -8.22
C LYS A 74 3.68 -1.88 -9.44
N ALA A 75 2.52 -2.53 -9.40
CA ALA A 75 2.00 -3.31 -10.52
C ALA A 75 1.77 -2.45 -11.76
N ALA A 76 1.13 -1.28 -11.59
CA ALA A 76 0.99 -0.29 -12.65
C ALA A 76 2.37 0.13 -13.19
N ARG A 77 3.37 0.42 -12.35
CA ARG A 77 4.70 0.84 -12.84
C ARG A 77 5.36 -0.15 -13.80
N PHE A 78 5.02 -1.44 -13.72
CA PHE A 78 5.52 -2.52 -14.57
C PHE A 78 4.52 -3.01 -15.64
N HIS A 79 3.38 -2.33 -15.81
CA HIS A 79 2.30 -2.71 -16.74
C HIS A 79 1.70 -4.11 -16.45
N ASP A 80 1.75 -4.57 -15.20
CA ASP A 80 1.15 -5.84 -14.79
C ASP A 80 -0.32 -5.62 -14.38
N ILE A 81 -1.18 -5.47 -15.39
CA ILE A 81 -2.62 -5.24 -15.21
C ILE A 81 -3.29 -6.36 -14.39
N PRO A 82 -3.03 -7.67 -14.64
CA PRO A 82 -3.61 -8.72 -13.81
C PRO A 82 -3.25 -8.60 -12.33
N SER A 83 -1.98 -8.30 -12.01
CA SER A 83 -1.58 -8.08 -10.61
C SER A 83 -2.20 -6.82 -10.01
N GLN A 84 -2.37 -5.76 -10.81
CA GLN A 84 -3.04 -4.54 -10.37
C GLN A 84 -4.50 -4.83 -9.98
N ASP A 85 -5.26 -5.48 -10.87
CA ASP A 85 -6.66 -5.84 -10.62
C ASP A 85 -6.80 -6.73 -9.38
N GLN A 86 -5.89 -7.71 -9.23
CA GLN A 86 -5.89 -8.60 -8.08
C GLN A 86 -5.56 -7.87 -6.77
N VAL A 87 -4.58 -6.97 -6.75
CA VAL A 87 -4.27 -6.14 -5.57
C VAL A 87 -5.48 -5.28 -5.16
N LEU A 88 -6.23 -4.75 -6.13
CA LEU A 88 -7.43 -3.94 -5.86
C LEU A 88 -8.60 -4.77 -5.34
N ALA A 89 -8.75 -6.01 -5.82
CA ALA A 89 -9.79 -6.93 -5.36
C ALA A 89 -9.50 -7.49 -3.95
N ASP A 90 -8.23 -7.70 -3.61
CA ASP A 90 -7.82 -8.34 -2.36
C ASP A 90 -8.04 -7.45 -1.14
N GLN A 91 -8.79 -7.97 -0.17
CA GLN A 91 -9.02 -7.34 1.14
C GLN A 91 -8.08 -7.90 2.23
N ILE A 92 -7.31 -8.94 1.90
CA ILE A 92 -6.44 -9.66 2.84
C ILE A 92 -5.01 -9.19 2.67
N LYS A 93 -4.41 -8.70 3.77
CA LYS A 93 -3.05 -8.13 3.81
C LYS A 93 -2.01 -9.03 3.16
N SER A 94 -1.98 -10.31 3.50
CA SER A 94 -1.00 -11.26 2.94
C SER A 94 -1.16 -11.47 1.42
N ALA A 95 -2.39 -11.51 0.91
CA ALA A 95 -2.65 -11.70 -0.52
C ALA A 95 -2.16 -10.48 -1.35
N VAL A 96 -2.37 -9.27 -0.83
CA VAL A 96 -1.86 -8.02 -1.42
C VAL A 96 -0.33 -8.06 -1.56
N VAL A 97 0.39 -8.52 -0.52
CA VAL A 97 1.86 -8.65 -0.55
C VAL A 97 2.30 -9.70 -1.56
N GLU A 98 1.68 -10.88 -1.54
CA GLU A 98 2.04 -11.98 -2.43
C GLU A 98 1.86 -11.60 -3.90
N THR A 99 0.73 -10.97 -4.23
CA THR A 99 0.44 -10.46 -5.58
C THR A 99 1.40 -9.34 -5.95
N GLY A 100 1.56 -8.33 -5.10
CA GLY A 100 2.47 -7.21 -5.34
C GLY A 100 3.94 -7.62 -5.46
N ASN A 101 4.37 -8.68 -4.79
CA ASN A 101 5.70 -9.25 -4.96
C ASN A 101 5.90 -9.89 -6.34
N LYS A 102 4.86 -10.54 -6.90
CA LYS A 102 4.92 -11.12 -8.25
C LYS A 102 4.95 -10.07 -9.35
N ALA A 103 4.36 -8.89 -9.11
CA ALA A 103 4.21 -7.81 -10.09
C ALA A 103 5.51 -7.26 -10.73
N LYS A 104 6.69 -7.63 -10.21
CA LYS A 104 8.01 -7.30 -10.79
C LYS A 104 8.74 -8.52 -11.39
N PHE A 105 8.43 -9.72 -10.93
CA PHE A 105 9.17 -10.95 -11.25
C PHE A 105 8.43 -11.83 -12.26
N GLY A 106 7.61 -11.23 -13.13
CA GLY A 106 7.04 -11.93 -14.27
C GLY A 106 8.14 -12.62 -15.08
N HIS A 107 8.05 -13.96 -15.12
CA HIS A 107 8.69 -14.89 -16.04
C HIS A 107 9.95 -14.36 -16.77
N VAL A 108 11.12 -14.88 -16.39
CA VAL A 108 12.18 -15.07 -17.37
C VAL A 108 11.61 -15.99 -18.45
N GLY A 109 11.12 -15.39 -19.54
CA GLY A 109 10.82 -16.12 -20.76
C GLY A 109 12.10 -16.82 -21.19
N SER A 110 12.11 -18.13 -21.02
CA SER A 110 13.01 -19.02 -21.74
C SER A 110 12.65 -18.97 -23.21
N GLU A 111 13.18 -18.01 -23.95
CA GLU A 111 13.21 -17.99 -25.43
C GLU A 111 14.42 -17.17 -25.88
N VAL A 112 15.60 -17.82 -26.00
CA VAL A 112 16.27 -18.13 -27.29
C VAL A 112 17.12 -19.39 -27.13
#